data_AF-F2SQT7-F1
#
_entry.id   AF-F2SQT7-F1
#
_cell.length_a   1.000
_cell.length_b   1.000
_cell.length_c   1.000
_cell.angle_alpha   90.00
_cell.angle_beta   90.00
_cell.angle_gamma   90.00
#
_symmetry.space_group_name_H-M   'P 1'
#
loop_
_entity.id
_entity.type
_entity.pdbx_description
1 polymer ?
#
loop_
_entity_poly.entity_id
_entity_poly.type
_entity_poly.pdbx_seq_one_letter_code
_entity_poly.pdbx_strand_id
1 'polypeptide(L)'
;MMDIGTVFVHAVANLYSTFTPQAQLILQDDPSSELSVDSGSRPGLELETPAGNEILLRLGSLQYGQSRDIIIHHSKVLNNRAVTIRGKLVYAVGGETKEIQVHKVINIDEVSVPRAVSDYHYMRSRLCTLLRIFHPLEDTAENFRFPLTGIEDMRKKLERLATEIKGLDHSDDYNRSLIEDIAGELPHGQIGMALSSAEFYHRWGEHYLLSILNAHVNQMCNSFKDPGPLMYGKASPLFCNCRTELDGVFDNLPPPKPLRPSSSGAPYRPVRMSQYNRSSGPCFTGDCHIRISSKESEVINATISLENLRPGMSVWTPHGPREVRAVLQTSVNHIDICRIGTLQITPWHPMRIQNAWEFPFNITKEHLQSFSGDIYSVLLEPDSNPEAHAIMVEDHICVTLGHGILTGEDIRAHELFGDYQRVSRKLELLPKLPNGLLHSIGVERSPESGRICGFIGRGRFLKALDVPCKIEGDRQCGGSYVKVTV
;
A
#
# COMPACT_ATOMS: atom_id res chain seq x y z
N MET A 1 -11.72 -3.80 7.29
CA MET A 1 -11.57 -5.24 6.98
C MET A 1 -10.12 -5.43 6.57
N MET A 2 -9.36 -6.27 7.25
CA MET A 2 -7.92 -6.48 6.98
C MET A 2 -7.81 -7.37 5.73
N ASP A 3 -7.20 -6.86 4.66
CA ASP A 3 -6.95 -7.63 3.44
C ASP A 3 -5.76 -8.59 3.69
N ILE A 4 -6.05 -9.87 3.84
CA ILE A 4 -5.07 -10.94 4.05
C ILE A 4 -4.06 -11.00 2.89
N GLY A 5 -4.48 -10.60 1.69
CA GLY A 5 -3.63 -10.59 0.51
C GLY A 5 -2.49 -9.62 0.59
N THR A 6 -2.78 -8.37 0.94
CA THR A 6 -1.75 -7.34 1.04
C THR A 6 -0.80 -7.62 2.20
N VAL A 7 -1.29 -8.12 3.34
CA VAL A 7 -0.41 -8.53 4.46
C VAL A 7 0.54 -9.65 4.03
N PHE A 8 0.06 -10.64 3.27
CA PHE A 8 0.89 -11.71 2.73
C PHE A 8 1.92 -11.17 1.72
N VAL A 9 1.49 -10.32 0.79
CA VAL A 9 2.37 -9.67 -0.18
C VAL A 9 3.49 -8.90 0.53
N HIS A 10 3.15 -8.10 1.55
CA HIS A 10 4.14 -7.38 2.34
C HIS A 10 5.08 -8.31 3.10
N ALA A 11 4.57 -9.38 3.72
CA ALA A 11 5.40 -10.35 4.44
C ALA A 11 6.41 -11.04 3.50
N VAL A 12 5.96 -11.44 2.31
CA VAL A 12 6.82 -12.08 1.31
C VAL A 12 7.79 -11.06 0.70
N ALA A 13 7.36 -9.84 0.39
CA ALA A 13 8.24 -8.77 -0.10
C ALA A 13 9.36 -8.47 0.91
N ASN A 14 9.04 -8.36 2.21
CA ASN A 14 10.04 -8.22 3.28
C ASN A 14 11.01 -9.41 3.30
N LEU A 15 10.50 -10.64 3.13
CA LEU A 15 11.36 -11.83 3.11
C LEU A 15 12.36 -11.79 1.95
N TYR A 16 11.91 -11.47 0.73
CA TYR A 16 12.79 -11.39 -0.44
C TYR A 16 13.72 -10.17 -0.42
N SER A 17 13.33 -9.08 0.25
CA SER A 17 14.20 -7.91 0.45
C SER A 17 15.15 -8.03 1.64
N THR A 18 15.18 -9.17 2.35
CA THR A 18 16.03 -9.36 3.51
C THR A 18 17.48 -9.57 3.10
N PHE A 19 18.37 -8.70 3.57
CA PHE A 19 19.82 -8.83 3.41
C PHE A 19 20.39 -9.91 4.33
N THR A 20 20.04 -9.86 5.61
CA THR A 20 20.39 -10.87 6.62
C THR A 20 19.18 -11.12 7.50
N PRO A 21 18.82 -12.38 7.79
CA PRO A 21 17.70 -12.70 8.65
C PRO A 21 18.00 -12.47 10.13
N GLN A 22 19.30 -12.45 10.50
CA GLN A 22 19.76 -12.33 11.88
C GLN A 22 20.98 -11.42 11.92
N ALA A 23 20.79 -10.26 12.54
CA ALA A 23 21.83 -9.32 12.87
C ALA A 23 21.82 -9.00 14.36
N GLN A 24 23.01 -8.81 14.92
CA GLN A 24 23.25 -8.42 16.29
C GLN A 24 24.14 -7.19 16.30
N LEU A 25 23.74 -6.17 17.04
CA LEU A 25 24.55 -4.98 17.29
C LEU A 25 25.06 -5.04 18.72
N ILE A 26 26.38 -5.08 18.88
CA ILE A 26 27.07 -5.01 20.16
C ILE A 26 27.62 -3.59 20.30
N LEU A 27 27.17 -2.88 21.33
CA LEU A 27 27.68 -1.56 21.68
C LEU A 27 28.55 -1.72 22.92
N GLN A 28 29.76 -1.17 22.87
CA GLN A 28 30.64 -1.09 24.03
C GLN A 28 30.77 0.36 24.45
N ASP A 29 30.58 0.57 25.75
CA ASP A 29 30.75 1.88 26.36
C ASP A 29 32.22 2.16 26.73
N ASP A 30 32.55 3.44 26.86
CA ASP A 30 33.71 3.87 27.61
C ASP A 30 33.41 3.66 29.11
N PRO A 31 34.33 3.13 29.94
CA PRO A 31 34.12 2.99 31.39
C PRO A 31 33.61 4.25 32.12
N SER A 32 33.77 5.44 31.53
CA SER A 32 33.32 6.73 32.09
C SER A 32 31.89 7.14 31.75
N SER A 33 31.19 6.41 30.87
CA SER A 33 29.83 6.71 30.41
C SER A 33 28.86 5.58 30.73
N GLU A 34 27.56 5.90 30.71
CA GLU A 34 26.49 4.92 30.86
C GLU A 34 25.51 5.05 29.69
N LEU A 35 25.62 4.14 28.73
CA LEU A 35 24.72 3.99 27.59
C LEU A 35 23.50 3.15 27.97
N SER A 36 22.33 3.55 27.48
CA SER A 36 21.11 2.74 27.54
C SER A 36 20.31 2.87 26.25
N VAL A 37 19.65 1.78 25.84
CA VAL A 37 18.88 1.77 24.59
C VAL A 37 17.43 2.13 24.91
N ASP A 38 16.86 3.07 24.15
CA ASP A 38 15.46 3.47 24.30
C ASP A 38 14.55 2.25 24.17
N SER A 39 13.56 2.12 25.04
CA SER A 39 12.67 0.95 25.06
C SER A 39 11.90 0.78 23.75
N GLY A 40 11.59 1.88 23.06
CA GLY A 40 10.95 1.86 21.75
C GLY A 40 11.87 1.44 20.60
N SER A 41 13.18 1.41 20.83
CA SER A 41 14.18 0.99 19.84
C SER A 41 14.70 -0.44 20.08
N ARG A 42 14.25 -1.12 21.16
CA ARG A 42 14.64 -2.52 21.44
C ARG A 42 13.86 -3.48 20.53
N PRO A 43 14.53 -4.26 19.67
CA PRO A 43 13.87 -5.30 18.88
C PRO A 43 13.62 -6.54 19.74
N GLY A 44 12.40 -7.09 19.65
CA GLY A 44 12.02 -8.30 20.39
C GLY A 44 11.52 -8.07 21.82
N LEU A 45 11.31 -9.21 22.51
CA LEU A 45 10.83 -9.37 23.89
C LEU A 45 11.98 -9.59 24.88
N GLU A 46 13.07 -10.19 24.42
CA GLU A 46 14.17 -10.63 25.28
C GLU A 46 15.08 -9.44 25.64
N LEU A 47 15.12 -9.13 26.93
CA LEU A 47 16.18 -8.33 27.53
C LEU A 47 17.39 -9.26 27.77
N GLU A 48 18.23 -9.47 26.76
CA GLU A 48 19.53 -10.07 27.05
C GLU A 48 20.37 -9.04 27.80
N THR A 49 20.68 -9.35 29.06
CA THR A 49 21.72 -8.69 29.86
C THR A 49 23.05 -9.38 29.57
N PRO A 50 23.99 -8.74 28.85
CA PRO A 50 25.35 -9.27 28.79
C PRO A 50 26.03 -9.09 30.15
N ALA A 51 26.91 -10.00 30.49
CA ALA A 51 27.84 -9.83 31.60
C ALA A 51 28.94 -8.82 31.19
N GLY A 52 28.86 -7.56 31.60
CA GLY A 52 29.91 -6.54 31.39
C GLY A 52 29.41 -5.17 30.92
N ASN A 53 30.30 -4.34 30.39
CA ASN A 53 30.02 -2.99 29.82
C ASN A 53 29.54 -3.03 28.36
N GLU A 54 28.97 -4.16 27.92
CA GLU A 54 28.51 -4.35 26.54
C GLU A 54 26.98 -4.40 26.51
N ILE A 55 26.38 -3.77 25.51
CA ILE A 55 24.95 -3.81 25.23
C ILE A 55 24.76 -4.60 23.94
N LEU A 56 24.11 -5.76 24.04
CA LEU A 56 23.77 -6.60 22.89
C LEU A 56 22.33 -6.31 22.46
N LEU A 57 22.15 -5.98 21.18
CA LEU A 57 20.85 -5.75 20.56
C LEU A 57 20.64 -6.75 19.42
N ARG A 58 19.64 -7.62 19.56
CA ARG A 58 19.21 -8.54 18.51
C ARG A 58 18.35 -7.79 17.49
N LEU A 59 18.96 -7.27 16.43
CA LEU A 59 18.27 -6.48 15.39
C LEU A 59 17.31 -7.29 14.52
N GLY A 60 17.41 -8.62 14.56
CA GLY A 60 16.62 -9.49 13.69
C GLY A 60 17.02 -9.31 12.23
N SER A 61 16.04 -9.12 11.34
CA SER A 61 16.31 -8.96 9.92
C SER A 61 16.75 -7.53 9.58
N LEU A 62 17.71 -7.42 8.65
CA LEU A 62 18.05 -6.17 7.97
C LEU A 62 17.62 -6.26 6.52
N GLN A 63 17.09 -5.16 5.98
CA GLN A 63 16.51 -5.10 4.64
C GLN A 63 17.45 -4.38 3.67
N TYR A 64 17.48 -4.80 2.41
CA TYR A 64 18.25 -4.09 1.38
C TYR A 64 17.67 -2.70 1.14
N GLY A 65 18.54 -1.69 1.11
CA GLY A 65 18.15 -0.31 0.78
C GLY A 65 17.34 0.39 1.87
N GLN A 66 17.47 -0.06 3.12
CA GLN A 66 16.82 0.57 4.25
C GLN A 66 17.69 0.49 5.52
N SER A 67 17.85 1.62 6.18
CA SER A 67 18.52 1.72 7.47
C SER A 67 17.74 1.03 8.60
N ARG A 68 18.49 0.65 9.63
CA ARG A 68 17.99 0.22 10.94
C ARG A 68 18.36 1.28 11.97
N ASP A 69 17.40 2.15 12.29
CA ASP A 69 17.67 3.29 13.19
C ASP A 69 17.31 2.99 14.65
N ILE A 70 18.22 3.27 15.58
CA ILE A 70 18.11 2.90 17.01
C ILE A 70 18.42 4.14 17.84
N ILE A 71 17.55 4.45 18.81
CA ILE A 71 17.77 5.53 19.76
C ILE A 71 18.52 5.00 20.97
N ILE A 72 19.67 5.63 21.25
CA ILE A 72 20.53 5.32 22.39
C ILE A 72 20.58 6.57 23.25
N HIS A 73 20.25 6.40 24.51
CA HIS A 73 20.42 7.40 25.56
C HIS A 73 21.80 7.28 26.15
N HIS A 74 22.38 8.42 26.47
CA HIS A 74 23.67 8.51 27.14
C HIS A 74 23.49 9.30 28.44
N SER A 75 23.75 8.67 29.58
CA SER A 75 23.74 9.30 30.90
C SER A 75 25.14 9.46 31.46
N LYS A 76 25.37 10.59 32.14
CA LYS A 76 26.63 11.03 32.77
C LYS A 76 27.82 11.18 31.81
N VAL A 77 28.13 12.43 31.51
CA VAL A 77 29.52 12.83 31.36
C VAL A 77 29.88 13.78 32.50
N LEU A 78 30.74 13.32 33.41
CA LEU A 78 31.53 14.23 34.23
C LEU A 78 32.66 14.78 33.34
N ASN A 79 32.50 16.02 32.87
CA ASN A 79 33.53 16.93 32.34
C ASN A 79 34.02 16.78 30.88
N ASN A 80 33.62 15.77 30.10
CA ASN A 80 34.10 15.56 28.71
C ASN A 80 33.00 15.62 27.61
N ARG A 81 33.00 16.62 26.72
CA ARG A 81 31.95 16.75 25.69
C ARG A 81 31.99 15.71 24.56
N ALA A 82 32.99 14.82 24.56
CA ALA A 82 33.15 13.77 23.58
C ALA A 82 32.83 12.41 24.20
N VAL A 83 31.96 11.65 23.54
CA VAL A 83 31.61 10.26 23.88
C VAL A 83 32.20 9.35 22.81
N THR A 84 32.94 8.33 23.22
CA THR A 84 33.47 7.32 22.30
C THR A 84 32.54 6.11 22.31
N ILE A 85 31.89 5.84 21.18
CA ILE A 85 31.03 4.67 21.02
C ILE A 85 31.72 3.68 20.07
N ARG A 86 31.88 2.44 20.53
CA ARG A 86 32.29 1.32 19.67
C ARG A 86 31.08 0.45 19.38
N GLY A 87 30.76 0.31 18.10
CA GLY A 87 29.69 -0.57 17.62
C GLY A 87 30.27 -1.71 16.81
N LYS A 88 29.86 -2.94 17.11
CA LYS A 88 30.17 -4.13 16.32
C LYS A 88 28.85 -4.73 15.82
N LEU A 89 28.68 -4.80 14.52
CA LEU A 89 27.55 -5.47 13.87
C LEU A 89 28.01 -6.87 13.45
N VAL A 90 27.33 -7.89 13.97
CA VAL A 90 27.51 -9.30 13.62
C VAL A 90 26.28 -9.76 12.84
N TYR A 91 26.45 -10.40 11.69
CA TYR A 91 25.35 -10.76 10.81
C TYR A 91 25.68 -11.99 9.94
N ALA A 92 24.66 -12.72 9.48
CA ALA A 92 24.83 -13.91 8.66
C ALA A 92 24.51 -13.65 7.17
N VAL A 93 25.42 -13.98 6.26
CA VAL A 93 25.20 -13.89 4.80
C VAL A 93 25.78 -15.13 4.12
N GLY A 94 24.97 -15.82 3.32
CA GLY A 94 25.42 -17.00 2.58
C GLY A 94 25.80 -18.19 3.48
N GLY A 95 25.26 -18.28 4.69
CA GLY A 95 25.61 -19.31 5.67
C GLY A 95 26.87 -19.02 6.50
N GLU A 96 27.54 -17.89 6.24
CA GLU A 96 28.71 -17.46 7.00
C GLU A 96 28.36 -16.29 7.92
N THR A 97 28.90 -16.32 9.14
CA THR A 97 28.85 -15.18 10.06
C THR A 97 29.93 -14.18 9.70
N LYS A 98 29.54 -12.93 9.50
CA LYS A 98 30.41 -11.80 9.23
C LYS A 98 30.28 -10.78 10.35
N GLU A 99 31.33 -10.00 10.53
CA GLU A 99 31.35 -8.90 11.49
C GLU A 99 31.96 -7.65 10.89
N ILE A 100 31.44 -6.50 11.30
CA ILE A 100 31.99 -5.19 11.00
C ILE A 100 32.01 -4.37 12.28
N GLN A 101 33.11 -3.68 12.52
CA GLN A 101 33.28 -2.85 13.70
C GLN A 101 33.54 -1.40 13.31
N VAL A 102 32.84 -0.50 13.97
CA VAL A 102 32.93 0.94 13.78
C VAL A 102 33.28 1.57 15.12
N HIS A 103 34.27 2.46 15.08
CA HIS A 103 34.67 3.29 16.21
C HIS A 103 34.32 4.73 15.87
N LYS A 104 33.44 5.35 16.65
CA LYS A 104 33.04 6.74 16.42
C LYS A 104 33.20 7.54 17.70
N VAL A 105 33.96 8.63 17.60
CA VAL A 105 34.00 9.68 18.62
C VAL A 105 32.95 10.70 18.24
N ILE A 106 31.97 10.91 19.11
CA ILE A 106 30.84 11.79 18.89
C ILE A 106 30.95 12.95 19.88
N ASN A 107 30.95 14.18 19.38
CA ASN A 107 30.74 15.33 20.25
C ASN A 107 29.24 15.46 20.51
N ILE A 108 28.84 15.66 21.77
CA ILE A 108 27.42 15.71 22.17
C ILE A 108 26.66 16.82 21.41
N ASP A 109 27.37 17.88 21.01
CA ASP A 109 26.81 19.01 20.26
C ASP A 109 26.72 18.76 18.73
N GLU A 110 27.23 17.63 18.23
CA GLU A 110 27.29 17.34 16.79
C GLU A 110 26.04 16.62 16.29
N VAL A 111 25.24 17.33 15.48
CA VAL A 111 24.09 16.76 14.78
C VAL A 111 24.53 16.30 13.39
N SER A 112 24.70 14.98 13.22
CA SER A 112 25.17 14.40 11.95
C SER A 112 24.06 14.07 10.93
N VAL A 113 22.79 14.22 11.32
CA VAL A 113 21.62 13.93 10.48
C VAL A 113 20.65 15.11 10.44
N PRO A 114 19.89 15.33 9.35
CA PRO A 114 18.89 16.38 9.29
C PRO A 114 17.89 16.28 10.44
N ARG A 115 17.49 17.43 11.01
CA ARG A 115 16.60 17.49 12.17
C ARG A 115 15.27 16.76 11.98
N ALA A 116 14.67 16.85 10.79
CA ALA A 116 13.45 16.12 10.46
C ALA A 116 13.62 14.59 10.57
N VAL A 117 14.79 14.06 10.20
CA VAL A 117 15.12 12.64 10.28
C VAL A 117 15.31 12.21 11.73
N SER A 118 16.07 12.98 12.52
CA SER A 118 16.24 12.68 13.95
C SER A 118 14.92 12.74 14.71
N ASP A 119 14.11 13.76 14.43
CA ASP A 119 12.82 13.98 15.07
C ASP A 119 11.84 12.85 14.74
N TYR A 120 11.80 12.39 13.49
CA TYR A 120 11.00 11.23 13.07
C TYR A 120 11.37 9.97 13.87
N HIS A 121 12.66 9.59 13.89
CA HIS A 121 13.07 8.37 14.58
C HIS A 121 12.89 8.47 16.10
N TYR A 122 13.10 9.65 16.67
CA TYR A 122 12.86 9.90 18.09
C TYR A 122 11.37 9.79 18.44
N MET A 123 10.49 10.45 17.69
CA MET A 123 9.03 10.36 17.89
C MET A 123 8.50 8.95 17.63
N ARG A 124 9.01 8.25 16.62
CA ARG A 124 8.72 6.83 16.38
C ARG A 124 9.09 5.97 17.57
N SER A 125 10.30 6.14 18.13
CA SER A 125 10.72 5.40 19.33
C SER A 125 9.79 5.69 20.50
N ARG A 126 9.37 6.95 20.68
CA ARG A 126 8.40 7.30 21.73
C ARG A 126 7.03 6.67 21.52
N LEU A 127 6.54 6.57 20.29
CA LEU A 127 5.33 5.82 19.96
C LEU A 127 5.48 4.35 20.36
N CYS A 128 6.58 3.69 19.98
CA CYS A 128 6.85 2.31 20.37
C CYS A 128 6.91 2.13 21.89
N THR A 129 7.59 3.03 22.59
CA THR A 129 7.65 3.04 24.06
C THR A 129 6.25 3.15 24.66
N LEU A 130 5.41 4.03 24.13
CA LEU A 130 4.04 4.19 24.59
C LEU A 130 3.19 2.93 24.35
N LEU A 131 3.30 2.31 23.17
CA LEU A 131 2.58 1.07 22.85
C LEU A 131 3.03 -0.12 23.72
N ARG A 132 4.31 -0.17 24.10
CA ARG A 132 4.84 -1.15 25.08
C ARG A 132 4.30 -0.91 26.49
N ILE A 133 4.08 0.34 26.89
CA ILE A 133 3.45 0.65 28.19
C ILE A 133 1.98 0.18 28.20
N PHE A 134 1.29 0.29 27.07
CA PHE A 134 -0.09 -0.20 26.93
C PHE A 134 -0.18 -1.72 26.96
N HIS A 135 0.85 -2.38 26.42
CA HIS A 135 0.95 -3.83 26.30
C HIS A 135 2.26 -4.32 26.89
N PRO A 136 2.42 -4.30 28.23
CA PRO A 136 3.61 -4.84 28.86
C PRO A 136 3.66 -6.33 28.56
N LEU A 137 4.74 -6.77 27.93
CA LEU A 137 4.94 -8.16 27.59
C LEU A 137 5.67 -8.81 28.75
N GLU A 138 5.01 -9.71 29.48
CA GLU A 138 5.65 -10.56 30.48
C GLU A 138 6.29 -11.77 29.80
N ASP A 139 7.51 -12.14 30.21
CA ASP A 139 8.35 -13.19 29.59
C ASP A 139 7.72 -14.61 29.54
N THR A 140 6.56 -14.84 30.14
CA THR A 140 6.06 -16.21 30.41
C THR A 140 4.61 -16.49 30.01
N ALA A 141 3.87 -15.55 29.42
CA ALA A 141 2.42 -15.71 29.30
C ALA A 141 1.96 -15.85 27.84
N GLU A 142 1.95 -17.09 27.33
CA GLU A 142 1.21 -17.49 26.11
C GLU A 142 -0.31 -17.20 26.19
N ASN A 143 -0.81 -16.67 27.32
CA ASN A 143 -2.20 -16.32 27.58
C ASN A 143 -2.38 -15.01 28.37
N PHE A 144 -1.46 -14.04 28.23
CA PHE A 144 -1.59 -12.76 28.93
C PHE A 144 -2.88 -12.02 28.50
N ARG A 145 -3.77 -11.76 29.45
CA ARG A 145 -4.92 -10.88 29.25
C ARG A 145 -4.54 -9.49 29.71
N PHE A 146 -4.51 -8.53 28.80
CA PHE A 146 -4.23 -7.14 29.14
C PHE A 146 -5.26 -6.63 30.16
N PRO A 147 -4.84 -6.13 31.33
CA PRO A 147 -5.75 -5.55 32.30
C PRO A 147 -6.52 -4.38 31.67
N LEU A 148 -7.85 -4.40 31.82
CA LEU A 148 -8.83 -3.40 31.33
C LEU A 148 -8.61 -1.96 31.82
N THR A 149 -7.63 -1.72 32.68
CA THR A 149 -7.44 -0.46 33.37
C THR A 149 -6.76 0.56 32.45
N GLY A 150 -7.55 1.50 31.96
CA GLY A 150 -7.06 2.83 31.60
C GLY A 150 -7.09 3.21 30.11
N ILE A 151 -8.05 2.76 29.30
CA ILE A 151 -8.19 3.23 27.90
C ILE A 151 -8.20 4.76 27.82
N GLU A 152 -8.86 5.42 28.77
CA GLU A 152 -8.87 6.88 28.87
C GLU A 152 -7.48 7.48 29.18
N ASP A 153 -6.66 6.81 30.00
CA ASP A 153 -5.27 7.20 30.24
C ASP A 153 -4.39 6.95 29.00
N MET A 154 -4.59 5.83 28.33
CA MET A 154 -3.91 5.50 27.06
C MET A 154 -4.21 6.56 26.01
N ARG A 155 -5.49 6.93 25.84
CA ARG A 155 -5.95 7.98 24.94
C ARG A 155 -5.28 9.33 25.27
N LYS A 156 -5.29 9.73 26.55
CA LYS A 156 -4.62 10.98 26.98
C LYS A 156 -3.12 10.99 26.69
N LYS A 157 -2.42 9.87 26.92
CA LYS A 157 -0.99 9.76 26.61
C LYS A 157 -0.73 9.83 25.11
N LEU A 158 -1.59 9.19 24.30
CA LEU A 158 -1.51 9.24 22.84
C LEU A 158 -1.76 10.66 22.30
N GLU A 159 -2.74 11.37 22.84
CA GLU A 159 -3.04 12.77 22.48
C GLU A 159 -1.90 13.74 22.81
N ARG A 160 -1.23 13.52 23.94
CA ARG A 160 -0.01 14.29 24.28
C ARG A 160 1.09 14.04 23.25
N LEU A 161 1.36 12.78 22.90
CA LEU A 161 2.33 12.44 21.87
C LEU A 161 1.97 13.05 20.51
N ALA A 162 0.70 12.99 20.11
CA ALA A 162 0.21 13.62 18.89
C ALA A 162 0.43 15.14 18.88
N THR A 163 0.21 15.80 20.02
CA THR A 163 0.44 17.24 20.19
C THR A 163 1.92 17.59 20.07
N GLU A 164 2.79 16.78 20.69
CA GLU A 164 4.24 16.95 20.61
C GLU A 164 4.75 16.77 19.19
N ILE A 165 4.30 15.74 18.47
CA ILE A 165 4.66 15.52 17.05
C ILE A 165 4.22 16.72 16.19
N LYS A 166 2.97 17.19 16.35
CA LYS A 166 2.47 18.37 15.62
C LYS A 166 3.27 19.63 15.95
N GLY A 167 3.73 19.78 17.19
CA GLY A 167 4.53 20.92 17.63
C GLY A 167 5.93 21.00 17.02
N LEU A 168 6.42 19.93 16.39
CA LEU A 168 7.70 19.93 15.67
C LEU A 168 7.59 20.58 14.27
N ASP A 169 6.37 20.76 13.76
CA ASP A 169 6.06 21.47 12.49
C ASP A 169 6.80 20.91 11.26
N HIS A 170 7.00 19.59 11.22
CA HIS A 170 7.58 18.91 10.06
C HIS A 170 6.51 18.61 9.00
N SER A 171 6.87 18.83 7.73
CA SER A 171 5.99 18.61 6.58
C SER A 171 6.43 17.44 5.70
N ASP A 172 7.50 16.72 6.03
CA ASP A 172 7.92 15.54 5.27
C ASP A 172 7.00 14.33 5.50
N ASP A 173 6.99 13.40 4.54
CA ASP A 173 6.12 12.22 4.56
C ASP A 173 6.34 11.34 5.80
N TYR A 174 7.57 11.22 6.29
CA TYR A 174 7.88 10.35 7.43
C TYR A 174 7.26 10.90 8.72
N ASN A 175 7.50 12.18 9.03
CA ASN A 175 6.88 12.81 10.21
C ASN A 175 5.35 12.88 10.09
N ARG A 176 4.82 13.18 8.90
CA ARG A 176 3.37 13.21 8.65
C ARG A 176 2.73 11.84 8.85
N SER A 177 3.41 10.76 8.45
CA SER A 177 2.86 9.41 8.57
C SER A 177 2.58 9.00 10.02
N LEU A 178 3.39 9.46 10.99
CA LEU A 178 3.18 9.16 12.41
C LEU A 178 1.90 9.81 12.91
N ILE A 179 1.62 11.05 12.50
CA ILE A 179 0.41 11.73 12.94
C ILE A 179 -0.84 11.19 12.22
N GLU A 180 -0.72 10.78 10.96
CA GLU A 180 -1.80 10.15 10.21
C GLU A 180 -2.20 8.79 10.81
N ASP A 181 -1.24 8.00 11.30
CA ASP A 181 -1.54 6.74 12.02
C ASP A 181 -2.25 6.99 13.36
N ILE A 182 -1.83 8.03 14.09
CA ILE A 182 -2.35 8.38 15.42
C ILE A 182 -3.73 9.04 15.34
N ALA A 183 -3.87 10.04 14.49
CA ALA A 183 -5.01 10.96 14.46
C ALA A 183 -5.35 11.48 13.04
N GLY A 184 -5.06 10.69 12.00
CA GLY A 184 -5.46 11.00 10.63
C GLY A 184 -6.97 10.89 10.40
N GLU A 185 -7.45 11.52 9.33
CA GLU A 185 -8.83 11.39 8.87
C GLU A 185 -9.07 9.99 8.28
N LEU A 186 -10.32 9.52 8.29
CA LEU A 186 -10.68 8.23 7.71
C LEU A 186 -10.25 8.16 6.23
N PRO A 187 -9.61 7.05 5.78
CA PRO A 187 -9.49 5.75 6.44
C PRO A 187 -8.28 5.58 7.39
N HIS A 188 -7.47 6.61 7.63
CA HIS A 188 -6.31 6.56 8.54
C HIS A 188 -6.74 6.74 10.02
N GLY A 189 -5.80 7.06 10.93
CA GLY A 189 -6.09 7.32 12.34
C GLY A 189 -6.45 6.08 13.18
N GLN A 190 -6.07 4.90 12.71
CA GLN A 190 -6.52 3.63 13.28
C GLN A 190 -5.98 3.39 14.70
N ILE A 191 -4.85 3.98 15.09
CA ILE A 191 -4.33 3.92 16.46
C ILE A 191 -5.27 4.68 17.41
N GLY A 192 -5.68 5.90 17.04
CA GLY A 192 -6.66 6.68 17.81
C GLY A 192 -8.02 5.98 17.87
N MET A 193 -8.49 5.41 16.74
CA MET A 193 -9.75 4.67 16.68
C MET A 193 -9.74 3.40 17.53
N ALA A 194 -8.60 2.70 17.62
CA ALA A 194 -8.46 1.52 18.49
C ALA A 194 -8.70 1.88 19.97
N LEU A 195 -8.41 3.11 20.38
CA LEU A 195 -8.57 3.60 21.75
C LEU A 195 -9.84 4.45 21.95
N SER A 196 -10.67 4.64 20.92
CA SER A 196 -11.86 5.50 21.03
C SER A 196 -13.01 4.83 21.77
N SER A 197 -13.04 3.50 21.84
CA SER A 197 -14.02 2.74 22.61
C SER A 197 -13.42 1.43 23.14
N ALA A 198 -13.89 0.97 24.30
CA ALA A 198 -13.52 -0.33 24.83
C ALA A 198 -13.90 -1.48 23.86
N GLU A 199 -15.03 -1.32 23.16
CA GLU A 199 -15.46 -2.28 22.16
C GLU A 199 -14.44 -2.43 21.02
N PHE A 200 -13.97 -1.32 20.43
CA PHE A 200 -12.99 -1.37 19.35
C PHE A 200 -11.65 -1.90 19.83
N TYR A 201 -11.22 -1.48 21.02
CA TYR A 201 -10.01 -1.97 21.65
C TYR A 201 -10.00 -3.50 21.77
N HIS A 202 -11.03 -4.09 22.37
CA HIS A 202 -11.11 -5.55 22.55
C HIS A 202 -11.37 -6.31 21.26
N ARG A 203 -12.16 -5.74 20.36
CA ARG A 203 -12.54 -6.45 19.15
C ARG A 203 -11.38 -6.60 18.18
N TRP A 204 -10.49 -5.62 18.11
CA TRP A 204 -9.36 -5.63 17.18
C TRP A 204 -8.19 -4.73 17.59
N GLY A 205 -8.43 -3.68 18.39
CA GLY A 205 -7.45 -2.66 18.73
C GLY A 205 -6.21 -3.18 19.44
N GLU A 206 -6.35 -4.02 20.46
CA GLU A 206 -5.21 -4.56 21.23
C GLU A 206 -4.22 -5.34 20.33
N HIS A 207 -4.75 -6.16 19.42
CA HIS A 207 -3.94 -6.92 18.46
C HIS A 207 -3.34 -6.01 17.37
N TYR A 208 -4.11 -5.03 16.91
CA TYR A 208 -3.66 -4.05 15.93
C TYR A 208 -2.50 -3.20 16.46
N LEU A 209 -2.59 -2.70 17.70
CA LEU A 209 -1.55 -1.89 18.32
C LEU A 209 -0.25 -2.68 18.53
N LEU A 210 -0.33 -3.97 18.86
CA LEU A 210 0.83 -4.87 18.89
C LEU A 210 1.45 -5.06 17.49
N SER A 211 0.62 -5.17 16.44
CA SER A 211 1.10 -5.25 15.05
C SER A 211 1.84 -3.97 14.62
N ILE A 212 1.32 -2.80 14.98
CA ILE A 212 1.97 -1.51 14.72
C ILE A 212 3.27 -1.38 15.51
N LEU A 213 3.28 -1.76 16.80
CA LEU A 213 4.49 -1.81 17.60
C LEU A 213 5.57 -2.66 16.91
N ASN A 214 5.20 -3.87 16.48
CA ASN A 214 6.11 -4.76 15.77
C ASN A 214 6.63 -4.15 14.46
N ALA A 215 5.77 -3.47 13.70
CA ALA A 215 6.15 -2.78 12.46
C ALA A 215 7.20 -1.69 12.68
N HIS A 216 7.01 -0.82 13.68
CA HIS A 216 7.93 0.29 13.92
C HIS A 216 9.22 -0.14 14.62
N VAL A 217 9.16 -1.09 15.55
CA VAL A 217 10.36 -1.64 16.22
C VAL A 217 11.24 -2.34 15.19
N ASN A 218 10.64 -3.19 14.34
CA ASN A 218 11.36 -3.88 13.28
C ASN A 218 11.44 -3.08 11.97
N GLN A 219 10.96 -1.83 11.93
CA GLN A 219 10.97 -0.94 10.77
C GLN A 219 10.65 -1.68 9.47
N MET A 220 9.54 -2.43 9.49
CA MET A 220 9.11 -3.27 8.39
C MET A 220 7.69 -2.91 8.00
N CYS A 221 7.43 -2.85 6.70
CA CYS A 221 6.11 -2.59 6.19
C CYS A 221 5.27 -3.86 6.32
N ASN A 222 4.35 -3.90 7.28
CA ASN A 222 3.42 -5.01 7.48
C ASN A 222 1.95 -4.64 7.16
N SER A 223 1.71 -3.41 6.76
CA SER A 223 0.39 -2.87 6.48
C SER A 223 0.38 -2.15 5.13
N PHE A 224 -0.78 -2.22 4.47
CA PHE A 224 -1.07 -1.52 3.22
C PHE A 224 -1.84 -0.21 3.42
N LYS A 225 -2.37 0.02 4.63
CA LYS A 225 -3.31 1.11 4.93
C LYS A 225 -2.76 2.15 5.90
N ASP A 226 -1.73 1.78 6.67
CA ASP A 226 -1.21 2.58 7.77
C ASP A 226 0.02 3.35 7.26
N PRO A 227 -0.05 4.69 7.15
CA PRO A 227 1.03 5.50 6.60
C PRO A 227 2.40 5.25 7.22
N GLY A 228 2.50 5.03 8.53
CA GLY A 228 3.79 4.83 9.20
C GLY A 228 4.52 3.58 8.73
N PRO A 229 3.90 2.38 8.81
CA PRO A 229 4.46 1.17 8.23
C PRO A 229 4.80 1.27 6.74
N LEU A 230 4.01 2.03 5.95
CA LEU A 230 4.26 2.24 4.51
C LEU A 230 5.56 3.03 4.21
N MET A 231 6.15 3.70 5.20
CA MET A 231 7.44 4.37 5.02
C MET A 231 8.62 3.39 4.92
N TYR A 232 8.44 2.15 5.39
CA TYR A 232 9.47 1.12 5.33
C TYR A 232 9.48 0.43 3.96
N GLY A 233 10.67 0.20 3.41
CA GLY A 233 10.88 -0.38 2.10
C GLY A 233 10.68 0.61 0.94
N LYS A 234 10.16 1.82 1.20
CA LYS A 234 9.87 2.85 0.17
C LYS A 234 11.10 3.21 -0.67
N ALA A 235 12.28 3.25 -0.06
CA ALA A 235 13.55 3.55 -0.74
C ALA A 235 14.23 2.31 -1.35
N SER A 236 13.70 1.10 -1.14
CA SER A 236 14.27 -0.16 -1.62
C SER A 236 13.65 -0.57 -2.95
N PRO A 237 14.39 -0.51 -4.07
CA PRO A 237 13.85 -0.96 -5.36
C PRO A 237 13.48 -2.45 -5.34
N LEU A 238 14.23 -3.27 -4.59
CA LEU A 238 13.98 -4.70 -4.44
C LEU A 238 12.64 -4.96 -3.75
N PHE A 239 12.40 -4.31 -2.61
CA PHE A 239 11.12 -4.45 -1.89
C PHE A 239 9.94 -3.98 -2.76
N CYS A 240 10.07 -2.81 -3.39
CA CYS A 240 9.02 -2.25 -4.25
C CYS A 240 8.68 -3.17 -5.43
N ASN A 241 9.70 -3.72 -6.13
CA ASN A 241 9.48 -4.64 -7.24
C ASN A 241 8.84 -5.95 -6.77
N CYS A 242 9.35 -6.57 -5.70
CA CYS A 242 8.77 -7.78 -5.14
C CYS A 242 7.29 -7.56 -4.76
N ARG A 243 6.98 -6.44 -4.11
CA ARG A 243 5.58 -6.10 -3.77
C ARG A 243 4.71 -6.02 -5.02
N THR A 244 5.13 -5.25 -6.03
CA THR A 244 4.36 -5.09 -7.29
C THR A 244 4.16 -6.42 -8.03
N GLU A 245 5.16 -7.29 -8.06
CA GLU A 245 5.05 -8.61 -8.68
C GLU A 245 4.09 -9.52 -7.91
N LEU A 246 4.22 -9.55 -6.58
CA LEU A 246 3.38 -10.38 -5.71
C LEU A 246 1.93 -9.91 -5.68
N ASP A 247 1.68 -8.60 -5.71
CA ASP A 247 0.32 -8.04 -5.90
C ASP A 247 -0.27 -8.56 -7.21
N GLY A 248 0.49 -8.50 -8.30
CA GLY A 248 0.09 -9.02 -9.59
C GLY A 248 -0.18 -10.53 -9.58
N VAL A 249 0.63 -11.33 -8.90
CA VAL A 249 0.41 -12.79 -8.78
C VAL A 249 -0.80 -13.09 -7.90
N PHE A 250 -0.91 -12.44 -6.74
CA PHE A 250 -1.97 -12.65 -5.77
C PHE A 250 -3.35 -12.36 -6.37
N ASP A 251 -3.47 -11.27 -7.13
CA ASP A 251 -4.69 -10.90 -7.84
C ASP A 251 -5.15 -11.97 -8.86
N ASN A 252 -4.22 -12.84 -9.30
CA ASN A 252 -4.44 -13.91 -10.27
C ASN A 252 -4.50 -15.33 -9.65
N LEU A 253 -4.39 -15.47 -8.33
CA LEU A 253 -4.46 -16.79 -7.68
C LEU A 253 -5.88 -17.40 -7.77
N PRO A 254 -6.01 -18.71 -8.06
CA PRO A 254 -7.29 -19.38 -7.96
C PRO A 254 -7.76 -19.39 -6.49
N PRO A 255 -9.08 -19.30 -6.23
CA PRO A 255 -9.60 -19.28 -4.87
C PRO A 255 -9.24 -20.57 -4.11
N PRO A 256 -9.00 -20.48 -2.79
CA PRO A 256 -8.69 -21.66 -1.98
C PRO A 256 -9.84 -22.67 -1.99
N LYS A 257 -9.52 -23.95 -2.19
CA LYS A 257 -10.50 -25.05 -2.13
C LYS A 257 -10.90 -25.28 -0.66
N PRO A 258 -12.19 -25.26 -0.31
CA PRO A 258 -12.63 -25.45 1.06
C PRO A 258 -12.42 -26.89 1.51
N LEU A 259 -11.90 -27.08 2.73
CA LEU A 259 -11.64 -28.40 3.31
C LEU A 259 -12.87 -29.04 3.99
N ARG A 260 -14.01 -28.32 4.10
CA ARG A 260 -15.24 -28.84 4.72
C ARG A 260 -16.48 -28.48 3.89
N PRO A 261 -17.35 -29.45 3.56
CA PRO A 261 -18.66 -29.17 2.97
C PRO A 261 -19.56 -28.45 3.99
N SER A 262 -20.35 -27.49 3.52
CA SER A 262 -21.27 -26.73 4.39
C SER A 262 -22.36 -27.67 4.93
N SER A 263 -22.66 -27.58 6.23
CA SER A 263 -23.69 -28.40 6.88
C SER A 263 -25.11 -27.92 6.60
N SER A 264 -25.29 -26.83 5.84
CA SER A 264 -26.56 -26.11 5.71
C SER A 264 -27.28 -26.27 4.36
N GLY A 265 -26.79 -27.11 3.45
CA GLY A 265 -27.46 -27.34 2.15
C GLY A 265 -27.52 -26.12 1.21
N ALA A 266 -26.94 -24.99 1.62
CA ALA A 266 -26.80 -23.80 0.80
C ALA A 266 -25.67 -24.01 -0.23
N PRO A 267 -25.87 -23.62 -1.51
CA PRO A 267 -24.85 -23.75 -2.54
C PRO A 267 -23.60 -22.95 -2.16
N TYR A 268 -22.45 -23.62 -2.21
CA TYR A 268 -21.15 -23.04 -1.91
C TYR A 268 -20.84 -21.87 -2.87
N ARG A 269 -20.63 -20.66 -2.33
CA ARG A 269 -20.11 -19.51 -3.07
C ARG A 269 -18.59 -19.44 -2.88
N PRO A 270 -17.77 -19.57 -3.94
CA PRO A 270 -16.33 -19.39 -3.84
C PRO A 270 -16.01 -17.94 -3.44
N VAL A 271 -15.29 -17.75 -2.33
CA VAL A 271 -14.71 -16.44 -1.98
C VAL A 271 -13.42 -16.27 -2.77
N ARG A 272 -13.27 -15.16 -3.50
CA ARG A 272 -12.13 -14.95 -4.41
C ARG A 272 -11.08 -14.04 -3.77
N MET A 273 -9.80 -14.34 -4.00
CA MET A 273 -8.70 -13.51 -3.46
C MET A 273 -8.80 -12.06 -3.94
N SER A 274 -9.25 -11.86 -5.18
CA SER A 274 -9.49 -10.56 -5.76
C SER A 274 -10.69 -9.78 -5.18
N GLN A 275 -11.57 -10.41 -4.39
CA GLN A 275 -12.63 -9.69 -3.67
C GLN A 275 -12.09 -8.92 -2.47
N TYR A 276 -10.90 -9.28 -1.96
CA TYR A 276 -10.26 -8.57 -0.85
C TYR A 276 -9.54 -7.28 -1.28
N ASN A 277 -9.25 -7.14 -2.58
CA ASN A 277 -8.45 -6.04 -3.16
C ASN A 277 -9.16 -5.33 -4.35
N ARG A 278 -10.44 -4.95 -4.25
CA ARG A 278 -11.14 -4.35 -5.41
C ARG A 278 -12.05 -3.15 -5.13
N SER A 279 -11.56 -1.99 -5.56
CA SER A 279 -12.28 -1.09 -6.48
C SER A 279 -11.90 -1.48 -7.92
N SER A 280 -12.70 -2.28 -8.61
CA SER A 280 -12.44 -2.57 -10.03
C SER A 280 -12.68 -1.32 -10.89
N GLY A 281 -11.87 -1.12 -11.93
CA GLY A 281 -12.10 -0.02 -12.88
C GLY A 281 -13.44 -0.17 -13.62
N PRO A 282 -14.02 0.92 -14.14
CA PRO A 282 -15.31 0.91 -14.81
C PRO A 282 -15.21 0.18 -16.15
N CYS A 283 -15.72 -1.06 -16.22
CA CYS A 283 -15.70 -1.88 -17.45
C CYS A 283 -17.01 -2.63 -17.70
N PHE A 284 -17.20 -3.10 -18.93
CA PHE A 284 -18.30 -3.95 -19.39
C PHE A 284 -17.77 -5.23 -20.05
N THR A 285 -18.59 -6.25 -20.20
CA THR A 285 -18.25 -7.42 -21.05
C THR A 285 -18.42 -7.08 -22.54
N GLY A 286 -17.73 -7.83 -23.41
CA GLY A 286 -17.71 -7.54 -24.86
C GLY A 286 -19.04 -7.74 -25.59
N ASP A 287 -19.92 -8.59 -25.05
CA ASP A 287 -21.26 -8.89 -25.59
C ASP A 287 -22.29 -7.78 -25.33
N CYS A 288 -21.98 -6.82 -24.45
CA CYS A 288 -22.84 -5.65 -24.25
C CYS A 288 -22.85 -4.74 -25.49
N HIS A 289 -24.00 -4.17 -25.80
CA HIS A 289 -24.23 -3.33 -26.96
C HIS A 289 -24.25 -1.86 -26.58
N ILE A 290 -23.46 -1.04 -27.27
CA ILE A 290 -23.43 0.41 -27.13
C ILE A 290 -24.23 1.06 -28.25
N ARG A 291 -24.98 2.12 -27.93
CA ARG A 291 -25.74 2.90 -28.93
C ARG A 291 -24.82 3.79 -29.74
N ILE A 292 -24.82 3.60 -31.06
CA ILE A 292 -24.04 4.42 -32.00
C ILE A 292 -24.90 5.58 -32.51
N SER A 293 -24.23 6.65 -32.95
CA SER A 293 -24.87 7.78 -33.61
C SER A 293 -24.18 8.03 -34.96
N SER A 294 -24.93 7.90 -36.05
CA SER A 294 -24.44 8.23 -37.40
C SER A 294 -24.80 9.67 -37.76
N LYS A 295 -23.91 10.34 -38.51
CA LYS A 295 -24.18 11.65 -39.13
C LYS A 295 -25.14 11.53 -40.32
N GLU A 296 -25.36 10.33 -40.86
CA GLU A 296 -25.96 10.09 -42.18
C GLU A 296 -27.33 9.39 -42.13
N SER A 297 -27.85 9.04 -40.95
CA SER A 297 -29.18 8.45 -40.84
C SER A 297 -29.80 8.66 -39.48
N GLU A 298 -31.01 9.20 -39.48
CA GLU A 298 -31.99 9.25 -38.39
C GLU A 298 -32.49 7.83 -37.99
N VAL A 299 -31.63 6.81 -38.05
CA VAL A 299 -31.97 5.49 -37.48
C VAL A 299 -31.71 5.58 -35.99
N ILE A 300 -32.78 5.88 -35.27
CA ILE A 300 -32.74 6.37 -33.89
C ILE A 300 -32.09 5.38 -32.91
N ASN A 301 -31.95 4.08 -33.18
CA ASN A 301 -31.49 3.09 -32.18
C ASN A 301 -30.48 2.04 -32.72
N ALA A 302 -29.57 2.41 -33.62
CA ALA A 302 -28.51 1.47 -34.01
C ALA A 302 -27.55 1.19 -32.84
N THR A 303 -27.18 -0.08 -32.64
CA THR A 303 -26.24 -0.51 -31.60
C THR A 303 -25.13 -1.38 -32.19
N ILE A 304 -24.00 -1.48 -31.50
CA ILE A 304 -22.89 -2.38 -31.83
C ILE A 304 -22.35 -3.01 -30.54
N SER A 305 -21.85 -4.24 -30.58
CA SER A 305 -21.19 -4.84 -29.42
C SER A 305 -19.89 -4.10 -29.06
N LEU A 306 -19.55 -4.03 -27.77
CA LEU A 306 -18.37 -3.32 -27.28
C LEU A 306 -17.06 -3.91 -27.81
N GLU A 307 -17.00 -5.22 -28.04
CA GLU A 307 -15.86 -5.89 -28.70
C GLU A 307 -15.64 -5.40 -30.15
N ASN A 308 -16.67 -4.83 -30.78
CA ASN A 308 -16.63 -4.32 -32.16
C ASN A 308 -16.56 -2.79 -32.22
N LEU A 309 -16.65 -2.08 -31.08
CA LEU A 309 -16.48 -0.63 -31.03
C LEU A 309 -15.04 -0.25 -31.37
N ARG A 310 -14.85 0.79 -32.20
CA ARG A 310 -13.52 1.24 -32.64
C ARG A 310 -13.35 2.76 -32.47
N PRO A 311 -12.11 3.23 -32.28
CA PRO A 311 -11.80 4.65 -32.36
C PRO A 311 -12.29 5.27 -33.68
N GLY A 312 -12.81 6.50 -33.62
CA GLY A 312 -13.39 7.21 -34.77
C GLY A 312 -14.89 6.94 -34.97
N MET A 313 -15.46 5.93 -34.31
CA MET A 313 -16.92 5.73 -34.31
C MET A 313 -17.60 6.77 -33.42
N SER A 314 -18.81 7.16 -33.78
CA SER A 314 -19.61 8.12 -33.00
C SER A 314 -20.67 7.37 -32.18
N VAL A 315 -20.76 7.68 -30.89
CA VAL A 315 -21.68 7.07 -29.93
C VAL A 315 -22.67 8.11 -29.39
N TRP A 316 -23.84 7.64 -28.99
CA TRP A 316 -24.83 8.50 -28.34
C TRP A 316 -24.39 8.83 -26.90
N THR A 317 -24.53 10.09 -26.51
CA THR A 317 -24.37 10.56 -25.12
C THR A 317 -25.56 11.46 -24.74
N PRO A 318 -25.82 11.69 -23.44
CA PRO A 318 -26.83 12.65 -22.98
C PRO A 318 -26.62 14.08 -23.52
N HIS A 319 -25.39 14.47 -23.87
CA HIS A 319 -25.03 15.78 -24.41
C HIS A 319 -24.72 15.77 -25.92
N GLY A 320 -25.36 14.85 -26.64
CA GLY A 320 -25.25 14.71 -28.09
C GLY A 320 -24.17 13.71 -28.51
N PRO A 321 -24.05 13.43 -29.81
CA PRO A 321 -23.08 12.45 -30.30
C PRO A 321 -21.64 12.82 -29.93
N ARG A 322 -20.81 11.84 -29.62
CA ARG A 322 -19.37 12.02 -29.36
C ARG A 322 -18.54 10.94 -30.05
N GLU A 323 -17.38 11.33 -30.55
CA GLU A 323 -16.43 10.39 -31.15
C GLU A 323 -15.72 9.56 -30.07
N VAL A 324 -15.56 8.26 -30.33
CA VAL A 324 -14.75 7.37 -29.51
C VAL A 324 -13.27 7.62 -29.81
N ARG A 325 -12.51 8.03 -28.80
CA ARG A 325 -11.08 8.29 -28.95
C ARG A 325 -10.24 7.04 -28.73
N ALA A 326 -10.62 6.22 -27.75
CA ALA A 326 -9.96 4.95 -27.47
C ALA A 326 -10.93 3.95 -26.86
N VAL A 327 -10.65 2.67 -27.10
CA VAL A 327 -11.33 1.55 -26.45
C VAL A 327 -10.26 0.68 -25.81
N LEU A 328 -10.35 0.53 -24.49
CA LEU A 328 -9.44 -0.24 -23.67
C LEU A 328 -10.02 -1.63 -23.46
N GLN A 329 -9.35 -2.65 -23.99
CA GLN A 329 -9.62 -4.06 -23.73
C GLN A 329 -8.72 -4.55 -22.59
N THR A 330 -9.31 -5.08 -21.53
CA THR A 330 -8.59 -5.72 -20.43
C THR A 330 -8.94 -7.20 -20.37
N SER A 331 -7.94 -8.08 -20.53
CA SER A 331 -8.18 -9.52 -20.33
C SER A 331 -8.22 -9.81 -18.85
N VAL A 332 -9.28 -10.48 -18.42
CA VAL A 332 -9.54 -10.79 -17.01
C VAL A 332 -9.92 -12.24 -16.84
N ASN A 333 -9.54 -12.82 -15.70
CA ASN A 333 -9.94 -14.16 -15.33
C ASN A 333 -10.70 -14.14 -14.00
N HIS A 334 -11.85 -14.81 -13.97
CA HIS A 334 -12.66 -15.04 -12.79
C HIS A 334 -13.00 -13.76 -11.99
N ILE A 335 -13.44 -12.71 -12.68
CA ILE A 335 -13.96 -11.48 -12.07
C ILE A 335 -15.46 -11.57 -11.80
N ASP A 336 -15.94 -10.73 -10.88
CA ASP A 336 -17.38 -10.59 -10.66
C ASP A 336 -17.95 -9.53 -11.60
N ILE A 337 -19.08 -9.85 -12.21
CA ILE A 337 -19.91 -8.92 -12.99
C ILE A 337 -21.32 -8.90 -12.40
N CYS A 338 -21.93 -7.72 -12.41
CA CYS A 338 -23.35 -7.53 -12.15
C CYS A 338 -24.13 -7.71 -13.45
N ARG A 339 -25.23 -8.47 -13.40
CA ARG A 339 -26.18 -8.55 -14.51
C ARG A 339 -27.45 -7.76 -14.19
N ILE A 340 -27.77 -6.75 -15.00
CA ILE A 340 -28.97 -5.92 -14.87
C ILE A 340 -29.71 -5.94 -16.21
N GLY A 341 -30.73 -6.78 -16.33
CA GLY A 341 -31.32 -7.10 -17.64
C GLY A 341 -30.27 -7.78 -18.54
N THR A 342 -29.99 -7.20 -19.70
CA THR A 342 -28.93 -7.64 -20.63
C THR A 342 -27.56 -7.05 -20.30
N LEU A 343 -27.49 -5.99 -19.49
CA LEU A 343 -26.24 -5.33 -19.13
C LEU A 343 -25.39 -6.22 -18.24
N GLN A 344 -24.12 -6.41 -18.62
CA GLN A 344 -23.10 -7.12 -17.87
C GLN A 344 -21.93 -6.17 -17.58
N ILE A 345 -21.82 -5.75 -16.33
CA ILE A 345 -21.00 -4.60 -15.93
C ILE A 345 -20.22 -4.91 -14.66
N THR A 346 -19.03 -4.29 -14.47
CA THR A 346 -18.30 -4.45 -13.21
C THR A 346 -19.07 -3.82 -12.04
N PRO A 347 -19.01 -4.40 -10.82
CA PRO A 347 -19.88 -3.97 -9.70
C PRO A 347 -19.72 -2.51 -9.29
N TRP A 348 -18.53 -1.94 -9.53
CA TRP A 348 -18.13 -0.59 -9.15
C TRP A 348 -18.08 0.38 -10.34
N HIS A 349 -18.73 0.06 -11.46
CA HIS A 349 -18.85 0.96 -12.59
C HIS A 349 -20.07 1.89 -12.41
N PRO A 350 -19.91 3.20 -12.22
CA PRO A 350 -21.04 4.12 -12.04
C PRO A 350 -22.03 4.08 -13.22
N MET A 351 -23.31 3.88 -12.91
CA MET A 351 -24.41 3.92 -13.86
C MET A 351 -25.54 4.80 -13.35
N ARG A 352 -26.36 5.34 -14.25
CA ARG A 352 -27.47 6.22 -13.88
C ARG A 352 -28.75 5.42 -13.68
N ILE A 353 -29.36 5.55 -12.50
CA ILE A 353 -30.62 4.92 -12.12
C ILE A 353 -31.51 5.97 -11.48
N GLN A 354 -32.76 6.10 -11.96
CA GLN A 354 -33.73 7.07 -11.43
C GLN A 354 -33.16 8.50 -11.30
N ASN A 355 -32.32 8.91 -12.26
CA ASN A 355 -31.59 10.20 -12.30
C ASN A 355 -30.47 10.40 -11.26
N ALA A 356 -30.08 9.37 -10.51
CA ALA A 356 -28.90 9.39 -9.64
C ALA A 356 -27.80 8.45 -10.17
N TRP A 357 -26.54 8.76 -9.87
CA TRP A 357 -25.42 7.87 -10.15
C TRP A 357 -25.29 6.85 -9.02
N GLU A 358 -25.27 5.56 -9.38
CA GLU A 358 -25.19 4.46 -8.43
C GLU A 358 -24.24 3.36 -8.93
N PHE A 359 -23.77 2.51 -8.01
CA PHE A 359 -22.97 1.35 -8.33
C PHE A 359 -23.84 0.10 -8.54
N PRO A 360 -23.66 -0.67 -9.64
CA PRO A 360 -24.39 -1.91 -9.92
C PRO A 360 -24.46 -2.88 -8.74
N PHE A 361 -23.42 -2.92 -7.92
CA PHE A 361 -23.36 -3.70 -6.69
C PHE A 361 -24.52 -3.42 -5.72
N ASN A 362 -24.86 -2.14 -5.53
CA ASN A 362 -25.89 -1.70 -4.59
C ASN A 362 -27.31 -2.10 -5.03
N ILE A 363 -27.52 -2.27 -6.34
CA ILE A 363 -28.83 -2.61 -6.93
C ILE A 363 -29.02 -4.12 -7.02
N THR A 364 -27.98 -4.84 -7.41
CA THR A 364 -28.08 -6.29 -7.68
C THR A 364 -28.09 -7.16 -6.43
N LYS A 365 -27.92 -6.56 -5.24
CA LYS A 365 -28.08 -7.15 -3.89
C LYS A 365 -27.79 -8.66 -3.87
N GLU A 366 -26.57 -9.03 -4.28
CA GLU A 366 -25.97 -10.37 -4.28
C GLU A 366 -26.01 -11.25 -5.57
N HIS A 367 -26.54 -10.80 -6.70
CA HIS A 367 -26.46 -11.56 -7.96
C HIS A 367 -25.19 -11.27 -8.77
N LEU A 368 -24.02 -11.59 -8.19
CA LEU A 368 -22.75 -11.54 -8.89
C LEU A 368 -22.53 -12.81 -9.72
N GLN A 369 -22.15 -12.64 -10.99
CA GLN A 369 -21.77 -13.74 -11.87
C GLN A 369 -20.24 -13.78 -12.05
N SER A 370 -19.68 -14.98 -12.05
CA SER A 370 -18.28 -15.19 -12.45
C SER A 370 -18.10 -14.97 -13.95
N PHE A 371 -17.11 -14.18 -14.34
CA PHE A 371 -16.75 -13.93 -15.73
C PHE A 371 -15.25 -14.09 -15.96
N SER A 372 -14.89 -14.73 -17.07
CA SER A 372 -13.54 -14.81 -17.61
C SER A 372 -13.62 -14.46 -19.08
N GLY A 373 -12.74 -13.57 -19.54
CA GLY A 373 -12.79 -13.05 -20.90
C GLY A 373 -12.26 -11.63 -20.94
N ASP A 374 -12.70 -10.87 -21.94
CA ASP A 374 -12.30 -9.48 -22.11
C ASP A 374 -13.37 -8.53 -21.61
N ILE A 375 -12.93 -7.52 -20.87
CA ILE A 375 -13.76 -6.38 -20.47
C ILE A 375 -13.28 -5.09 -21.12
N TYR A 376 -14.21 -4.16 -21.33
CA TYR A 376 -14.02 -3.00 -22.17
C TYR A 376 -14.34 -1.72 -21.40
N SER A 377 -13.47 -0.71 -21.55
CA SER A 377 -13.71 0.67 -21.13
C SER A 377 -13.55 1.60 -22.32
N VAL A 378 -14.29 2.70 -22.35
CA VAL A 378 -14.32 3.64 -23.48
C VAL A 378 -13.77 4.99 -23.02
N LEU A 379 -12.99 5.65 -23.87
CA LEU A 379 -12.61 7.05 -23.76
C LEU A 379 -13.20 7.80 -24.95
N LEU A 380 -13.98 8.85 -24.69
CA LEU A 380 -14.56 9.71 -25.73
C LEU A 380 -13.63 10.86 -26.08
N GLU A 381 -13.98 11.67 -27.07
CA GLU A 381 -13.34 12.96 -27.32
C GLU A 381 -13.47 13.91 -26.11
N PRO A 382 -12.52 14.83 -25.89
CA PRO A 382 -12.51 15.66 -24.71
C PRO A 382 -13.68 16.65 -24.70
N ASP A 383 -14.33 16.79 -23.56
CA ASP A 383 -15.39 17.77 -23.31
C ASP A 383 -15.29 18.24 -21.85
N SER A 384 -15.55 19.52 -21.61
CA SER A 384 -15.55 20.10 -20.25
C SER A 384 -16.75 19.67 -19.42
N ASN A 385 -17.83 19.19 -20.04
CA ASN A 385 -19.03 18.74 -19.34
C ASN A 385 -18.93 17.25 -18.99
N PRO A 386 -18.96 16.86 -17.71
CA PRO A 386 -18.92 15.46 -17.29
C PRO A 386 -20.02 14.58 -17.87
N GLU A 387 -21.20 15.13 -18.13
CA GLU A 387 -22.32 14.38 -18.70
C GLU A 387 -22.14 14.07 -20.20
N ALA A 388 -21.19 14.71 -20.87
CA ALA A 388 -20.76 14.32 -22.22
C ALA A 388 -19.87 13.05 -22.20
N HIS A 389 -19.38 12.65 -21.02
CA HIS A 389 -18.57 11.44 -20.82
C HIS A 389 -19.41 10.29 -20.27
N ALA A 390 -20.65 10.16 -20.76
CA ALA A 390 -21.55 9.07 -20.45
C ALA A 390 -22.14 8.46 -21.72
N ILE A 391 -22.24 7.14 -21.77
CA ILE A 391 -22.69 6.36 -22.94
C ILE A 391 -23.91 5.52 -22.60
N MET A 392 -24.74 5.25 -23.61
CA MET A 392 -25.84 4.29 -23.49
C MET A 392 -25.34 2.89 -23.85
N VAL A 393 -25.31 2.00 -22.86
CA VAL A 393 -24.97 0.58 -23.01
C VAL A 393 -26.20 -0.24 -22.60
N GLU A 394 -26.70 -1.05 -23.52
CA GLU A 394 -28.03 -1.64 -23.46
C GLU A 394 -29.06 -0.50 -23.27
N ASP A 395 -29.82 -0.52 -22.18
CA ASP A 395 -30.79 0.53 -21.82
C ASP A 395 -30.33 1.38 -20.61
N HIS A 396 -29.04 1.43 -20.33
CA HIS A 396 -28.48 2.12 -19.17
C HIS A 396 -27.43 3.15 -19.56
N ILE A 397 -27.45 4.30 -18.88
CA ILE A 397 -26.43 5.34 -19.01
C ILE A 397 -25.28 5.00 -18.06
N CYS A 398 -24.08 4.85 -18.59
CA CYS A 398 -22.89 4.48 -17.84
C CYS A 398 -21.74 5.45 -18.11
N VAL A 399 -20.86 5.64 -17.13
CA VAL A 399 -19.75 6.59 -17.23
C VAL A 399 -18.63 6.07 -18.13
N THR A 400 -17.89 6.96 -18.78
CA THR A 400 -16.68 6.62 -19.56
C THR A 400 -15.42 7.08 -18.83
N LEU A 401 -14.25 6.67 -19.32
CA LEU A 401 -12.97 7.18 -18.82
C LEU A 401 -12.80 8.65 -19.22
N GLY A 402 -12.06 9.41 -18.41
CA GLY A 402 -11.76 10.82 -18.67
C GLY A 402 -12.91 11.78 -18.36
N HIS A 403 -13.83 11.41 -17.46
CA HIS A 403 -15.12 12.10 -17.28
C HIS A 403 -15.07 13.46 -16.57
N GLY A 404 -13.89 13.98 -16.23
CA GLY A 404 -13.73 15.34 -15.70
C GLY A 404 -14.04 15.53 -14.21
N ILE A 405 -14.39 14.47 -13.47
CA ILE A 405 -14.72 14.55 -12.03
C ILE A 405 -13.59 13.94 -11.21
N LEU A 406 -12.74 14.80 -10.63
CA LEU A 406 -11.52 14.37 -9.93
C LEU A 406 -11.74 14.08 -8.45
N THR A 407 -12.55 14.90 -7.79
CA THR A 407 -12.73 14.91 -6.33
C THR A 407 -14.18 15.27 -5.98
N GLY A 408 -14.55 15.10 -4.71
CA GLY A 408 -15.87 15.44 -4.16
C GLY A 408 -16.75 14.21 -3.87
N GLU A 409 -18.00 14.48 -3.52
CA GLU A 409 -18.98 13.48 -3.07
C GLU A 409 -19.66 12.70 -4.22
N ASP A 410 -19.42 13.08 -5.47
CA ASP A 410 -19.92 12.33 -6.63
C ASP A 410 -19.23 10.97 -6.70
N ILE A 411 -20.00 9.88 -6.78
CA ILE A 411 -19.44 8.51 -6.79
C ILE A 411 -18.50 8.25 -7.97
N ARG A 412 -18.57 9.06 -9.03
CA ARG A 412 -17.66 9.02 -10.17
C ARG A 412 -16.29 9.61 -9.85
N ALA A 413 -16.17 10.42 -8.79
CA ALA A 413 -14.95 11.15 -8.46
C ALA A 413 -13.73 10.21 -8.34
N HIS A 414 -12.75 10.41 -9.22
CA HIS A 414 -11.58 9.54 -9.28
C HIS A 414 -10.36 10.24 -9.90
N GLU A 415 -9.21 10.17 -9.24
CA GLU A 415 -7.96 10.86 -9.65
C GLU A 415 -7.46 10.47 -11.05
N LEU A 416 -7.50 9.18 -11.39
CA LEU A 416 -7.21 8.73 -12.76
C LEU A 416 -8.42 8.89 -13.68
N PHE A 417 -9.52 8.18 -13.44
CA PHE A 417 -10.64 8.11 -14.39
C PHE A 417 -11.36 9.43 -14.63
N GLY A 418 -11.26 10.41 -13.72
CA GLY A 418 -11.74 11.76 -13.93
C GLY A 418 -10.78 12.67 -14.69
N ASP A 419 -9.49 12.34 -14.77
CA ASP A 419 -8.48 13.16 -15.46
C ASP A 419 -8.29 12.69 -16.90
N TYR A 420 -8.92 13.40 -17.84
CA TYR A 420 -8.83 13.10 -19.26
C TYR A 420 -7.38 13.04 -19.76
N GLN A 421 -6.55 14.01 -19.39
CA GLN A 421 -5.17 14.11 -19.87
C GLN A 421 -4.31 12.97 -19.32
N ARG A 422 -4.51 12.60 -18.05
CA ARG A 422 -3.79 11.50 -17.41
C ARG A 422 -4.21 10.15 -17.98
N VAL A 423 -5.50 9.93 -18.20
CA VAL A 423 -6.00 8.72 -18.89
C VAL A 423 -5.41 8.62 -20.28
N SER A 424 -5.52 9.67 -21.11
CA SER A 424 -5.00 9.66 -22.49
C SER A 424 -3.52 9.30 -22.53
N ARG A 425 -2.69 9.97 -21.72
CA ARG A 425 -1.25 9.68 -21.64
C ARG A 425 -0.95 8.25 -21.21
N LYS A 426 -1.70 7.70 -20.25
CA LYS A 426 -1.51 6.31 -19.78
C LYS A 426 -1.94 5.29 -20.82
N LEU A 427 -3.02 5.56 -21.56
CA LEU A 427 -3.52 4.71 -22.64
C LEU A 427 -2.54 4.65 -23.82
N GLU A 428 -1.88 5.76 -24.17
CA GLU A 428 -0.87 5.82 -25.24
C GLU A 428 0.33 4.89 -25.00
N LEU A 429 0.60 4.51 -23.74
CA LEU A 429 1.70 3.61 -23.37
C LEU A 429 1.34 2.12 -23.54
N LEU A 430 0.07 1.81 -23.79
CA LEU A 430 -0.41 0.43 -23.91
C LEU A 430 -0.18 -0.13 -25.32
N PRO A 431 0.05 -1.46 -25.44
CA PRO A 431 0.11 -2.10 -26.75
C PRO A 431 -1.22 -1.95 -27.49
N LYS A 432 -1.13 -1.65 -28.78
CA LYS A 432 -2.29 -1.60 -29.69
C LYS A 432 -2.44 -2.96 -30.38
N LEU A 433 -3.63 -3.53 -30.30
CA LEU A 433 -3.99 -4.78 -30.99
C LEU A 433 -4.19 -4.54 -32.49
N PRO A 434 -4.10 -5.59 -33.33
CA PRO A 434 -4.32 -5.47 -34.78
C PRO A 434 -5.68 -4.88 -35.16
N ASN A 435 -6.69 -5.08 -34.31
CA ASN A 435 -8.04 -4.54 -34.48
C ASN A 435 -8.16 -3.06 -34.05
N GLY A 436 -7.09 -2.42 -33.60
CA GLY A 436 -7.06 -1.01 -33.21
C GLY A 436 -7.35 -0.72 -31.74
N LEU A 437 -7.72 -1.73 -30.95
CA LEU A 437 -7.97 -1.61 -29.51
C LEU A 437 -6.66 -1.47 -28.72
N LEU A 438 -6.72 -0.79 -27.58
CA LEU A 438 -5.62 -0.75 -26.63
C LEU A 438 -5.76 -1.91 -25.65
N HIS A 439 -4.67 -2.62 -25.36
CA HIS A 439 -4.73 -3.81 -24.55
C HIS A 439 -4.01 -3.67 -23.21
N SER A 440 -4.74 -3.98 -22.15
CA SER A 440 -4.25 -4.06 -20.79
C SER A 440 -4.40 -5.49 -20.25
N ILE A 441 -3.48 -5.86 -19.35
CA ILE A 441 -3.54 -7.09 -18.57
C ILE A 441 -3.86 -6.82 -17.10
N GLY A 442 -4.05 -5.55 -16.72
CA GLY A 442 -4.30 -5.16 -15.33
C GLY A 442 -4.25 -3.65 -15.08
N VAL A 443 -4.26 -3.27 -13.82
CA VAL A 443 -4.22 -1.85 -13.40
C VAL A 443 -3.05 -1.60 -12.47
N GLU A 444 -2.42 -0.44 -12.58
CA GLU A 444 -1.45 0.04 -11.58
C GLU A 444 -2.25 0.72 -10.44
N ARG A 445 -1.88 0.46 -9.18
CA ARG A 445 -2.50 1.12 -8.01
C ARG A 445 -1.47 2.01 -7.31
N SER A 446 -1.92 3.16 -6.80
CA SER A 446 -1.09 4.01 -5.96
C SER A 446 -0.76 3.27 -4.66
N PRO A 447 0.53 3.18 -4.28
CA PRO A 447 0.91 2.63 -2.99
C PRO A 447 0.36 3.43 -1.81
N GLU A 448 0.11 4.73 -1.98
CA GLU A 448 -0.39 5.60 -0.92
C GLU A 448 -1.92 5.48 -0.74
N SER A 449 -2.70 5.50 -1.83
CA SER A 449 -4.16 5.55 -1.75
C SER A 449 -4.86 4.23 -2.05
N GLY A 450 -4.16 3.24 -2.58
CA GLY A 450 -4.74 1.98 -3.09
C GLY A 450 -5.67 2.16 -4.31
N ARG A 451 -5.91 3.40 -4.76
CA ARG A 451 -6.74 3.72 -5.93
C ARG A 451 -5.98 3.43 -7.22
N ILE A 452 -6.72 3.20 -8.29
CA ILE A 452 -6.13 2.94 -9.60
C ILE A 452 -5.40 4.19 -10.09
N CYS A 453 -4.12 4.08 -10.47
CA CYS A 453 -3.29 5.19 -10.92
C CYS A 453 -2.70 4.97 -12.33
N GLY A 454 -2.93 3.79 -12.93
CA GLY A 454 -2.51 3.48 -14.30
C GLY A 454 -3.03 2.14 -14.82
N PHE A 455 -2.50 1.73 -15.98
CA PHE A 455 -2.85 0.50 -16.69
C PHE A 455 -1.58 -0.28 -17.03
N ILE A 456 -1.62 -1.62 -16.97
CA ILE A 456 -0.46 -2.48 -17.22
C ILE A 456 -0.55 -3.10 -18.61
N GLY A 457 0.39 -2.78 -19.50
CA GLY A 457 0.47 -3.38 -20.83
C GLY A 457 1.37 -4.62 -20.89
N ARG A 458 1.02 -5.59 -21.76
CA ARG A 458 1.79 -6.85 -21.94
C ARG A 458 3.27 -6.65 -22.29
N GLY A 459 3.61 -5.59 -23.03
CA GLY A 459 5.00 -5.26 -23.38
C GLY A 459 5.85 -4.75 -22.21
N ARG A 460 5.23 -4.16 -21.18
CA ARG A 460 5.91 -3.80 -19.92
C ARG A 460 6.13 -5.02 -19.03
N PHE A 461 5.18 -5.95 -19.03
CA PHE A 461 5.30 -7.21 -18.28
C PHE A 461 6.53 -8.02 -18.73
N LEU A 462 6.78 -8.11 -20.04
CA LEU A 462 7.96 -8.82 -20.59
C LEU A 462 9.25 -8.00 -20.54
N LYS A 463 9.23 -6.67 -20.73
CA LYS A 463 10.43 -5.82 -20.54
C LYS A 463 10.88 -5.71 -19.08
N ALA A 464 9.95 -5.83 -18.12
CA ALA A 464 10.28 -5.89 -16.70
C ALA A 464 10.96 -7.22 -16.32
N LEU A 465 10.60 -8.32 -17.01
CA LEU A 465 11.28 -9.62 -16.89
C LEU A 465 12.66 -9.64 -17.56
N ASP A 466 12.93 -8.73 -18.50
CA ASP A 466 14.15 -8.67 -19.31
C ASP A 466 15.14 -7.58 -18.88
N VAL A 467 15.00 -6.97 -17.69
CA VAL A 467 16.05 -6.07 -17.18
C VAL A 467 17.21 -6.92 -16.69
N PRO A 468 18.36 -6.98 -17.40
CA PRO A 468 19.52 -7.67 -16.89
C PRO A 468 20.02 -6.83 -15.72
N CYS A 469 20.23 -7.44 -14.56
CA CYS A 469 20.96 -6.83 -13.46
C CYS A 469 22.39 -6.53 -13.96
N LYS A 470 22.62 -5.32 -14.47
CA LYS A 470 23.95 -4.82 -14.78
C LYS A 470 24.60 -4.38 -13.48
N ILE A 471 25.41 -5.26 -12.91
CA ILE A 471 26.44 -4.87 -11.95
C ILE A 471 27.59 -4.30 -12.78
N GLU A 472 27.60 -2.98 -12.99
CA GLU A 472 28.78 -2.30 -13.50
C GLU A 472 29.78 -2.16 -12.36
N GLY A 473 30.66 -3.15 -12.24
CA GLY A 473 31.85 -3.07 -11.40
C GLY A 473 32.92 -2.28 -12.13
N ASP A 474 33.06 -1.01 -11.80
CA ASP A 474 34.16 -0.20 -12.32
C ASP A 474 35.45 -0.59 -11.59
N ARG A 475 36.26 -1.43 -12.25
CA ARG A 475 37.66 -1.63 -11.88
C ARG A 475 38.47 -0.48 -12.47
N GLN A 476 38.67 0.59 -11.71
CA GLN A 476 39.86 1.41 -11.88
C GLN A 476 40.31 2.09 -10.57
N CYS A 477 41.52 1.69 -10.19
CA CYS A 477 42.56 2.35 -9.40
C CYS A 477 42.23 3.61 -8.58
N GLY A 478 42.40 3.46 -7.25
CA GLY A 478 43.05 4.45 -6.40
C GLY A 478 42.20 5.65 -5.95
N GLY A 479 41.73 5.62 -4.70
CA GLY A 479 41.19 6.80 -4.03
C GLY A 479 40.00 6.50 -3.15
N SER A 480 40.26 6.52 -1.84
CA SER A 480 39.33 6.41 -0.72
C SER A 480 38.11 7.32 -0.82
N TYR A 481 36.89 6.77 -0.67
CA TYR A 481 35.83 7.22 0.25
C TYR A 481 34.79 6.10 0.44
N VAL A 482 34.40 5.86 1.70
CA VAL A 482 33.31 4.94 2.08
C VAL A 482 32.15 5.80 2.60
N LYS A 483 31.03 5.80 1.88
CA LYS A 483 29.73 6.19 2.43
C LYS A 483 29.00 4.90 2.80
N VAL A 484 28.99 4.56 4.09
CA VAL A 484 28.16 3.47 4.60
C VAL A 484 26.75 4.02 4.78
N THR A 485 25.86 3.67 3.86
CA THR A 485 24.40 3.71 4.07
C THR A 485 23.99 2.25 4.11
N VAL A 486 23.63 1.76 5.29
CA VAL A 486 23.05 0.41 5.47
C VAL A 486 21.63 0.44 4.95
#